data_AF-A0A8H5C070-F1
#
_entry.id   AF-A0A8H5C070-F1
#
_cell.length_a   1.000
_cell.length_b   1.000
_cell.length_c   1.000
_cell.angle_alpha   90.00
_cell.angle_beta   90.00
_cell.angle_gamma   90.00
#
_symmetry.space_group_name_H-M   'P 1'
#
loop_
_entity.id
_entity.type
_entity.pdbx_description
1 polymer ?
#
loop_
_entity_poly.entity_id
_entity_poly.type
_entity_poly.pdbx_seq_one_letter_code
_entity_poly.pdbx_strand_id
1 'polypeptide(L)'
;MSFNNAPLIKALDEATERPPTPETLAIPSPNRRRVVSEPCLPERLPNSSFLHREAESLAPSTLEKELAKSRPGPRDAEKYANDIPELSVGPKEEDEPAEVPTSPRRSSFLKAIVRSISGMGVATSPRQGQKSVSWNDVQPFEVMRAVEESNIMFLMEVRDRAFPLLLRTSGGQTPLVHAIRIGNRDVAIVLLGAFSRYINHLEDDEVLKPQTQAHLKALRTGLKLAINQGLANSQPDLIASFMQTLIMSEGDKWVWAQVSMVSRELNAGTEGRPVTLAGATVRKFATRELGKADLIASLEDYIANATADLLMMAAWSITIQTISAEHMPSYYFARDDRVYKAFVEQLDKHRIEINRKCPRQLRHQLRILKEGFEGRSLTYRKKVEQIATILESGDPL
;
A
#
# COMPACT_ATOMS: atom_id res chain seq x y z
N MET A 1 -26.78 17.34 39.66
CA MET A 1 -26.44 15.98 39.19
C MET A 1 -27.74 15.25 38.95
N SER A 2 -28.11 14.93 37.70
CA SER A 2 -29.33 14.18 37.40
C SER A 2 -29.02 12.69 37.43
N PHE A 3 -29.81 11.92 38.18
CA PHE A 3 -29.70 10.47 38.21
C PHE A 3 -30.49 9.87 37.06
N ASN A 4 -29.83 8.99 36.29
CA ASN A 4 -30.46 8.27 35.20
C ASN A 4 -31.33 7.14 35.78
N ASN A 5 -32.64 7.36 35.78
CA ASN A 5 -33.63 6.39 36.27
C ASN A 5 -34.16 5.43 35.18
N ALA A 6 -33.60 5.48 33.96
CA ALA A 6 -34.00 4.60 32.85
C ALA A 6 -34.00 3.10 33.17
N PRO A 7 -33.05 2.51 33.94
CA PRO A 7 -33.09 1.08 34.21
C PRO A 7 -34.22 0.68 35.17
N LEU A 8 -34.63 1.59 36.06
CA LEU A 8 -35.71 1.37 37.02
C LEU A 8 -37.07 1.35 36.32
N ILE A 9 -37.24 2.21 35.32
CA ILE A 9 -38.46 2.26 34.51
C ILE A 9 -38.57 1.00 33.63
N LYS A 10 -37.47 0.55 33.00
CA LYS A 10 -37.47 -0.71 32.22
C LYS A 10 -37.85 -1.94 33.05
N ALA A 11 -37.37 -2.02 34.30
CA ALA A 11 -37.70 -3.15 35.17
C ALA A 11 -39.18 -3.19 35.59
N LEU A 12 -39.85 -2.03 35.66
CA LEU A 12 -41.28 -1.93 35.95
C LEU A 12 -42.15 -2.32 34.76
N ASP A 13 -41.75 -1.97 33.53
CA ASP A 13 -42.45 -2.39 32.31
C ASP A 13 -42.40 -3.91 32.13
N GLU A 14 -41.23 -4.53 32.32
CA GLU A 14 -41.06 -5.99 32.21
C GLU A 14 -41.91 -6.77 33.23
N ALA A 15 -42.20 -6.17 34.39
CA ALA A 15 -43.05 -6.77 35.41
C ALA A 15 -44.55 -6.67 35.08
N THR A 16 -44.96 -5.76 34.20
CA THR A 16 -46.37 -5.48 33.89
C THR A 16 -46.86 -6.30 32.69
N GLU A 17 -45.95 -6.67 31.76
CA GLU A 17 -46.31 -7.40 30.54
C GLU A 17 -46.45 -8.93 30.69
N ARG A 18 -46.12 -9.52 31.84
CA ARG A 18 -46.26 -10.97 32.06
C ARG A 18 -47.54 -11.32 32.82
N PRO A 19 -48.53 -12.01 32.19
CA PRO A 19 -49.69 -12.54 32.90
C PRO A 19 -49.25 -13.65 33.89
N PRO A 20 -49.87 -13.73 35.08
CA PRO A 20 -49.45 -14.67 36.11
C PRO A 20 -49.83 -16.11 35.73
N THR A 21 -48.82 -16.95 35.43
CA THR A 21 -48.99 -18.41 35.40
C THR A 21 -48.96 -18.96 36.82
N PRO A 22 -49.91 -19.83 37.22
CA PRO A 22 -50.05 -20.29 38.59
C PRO A 22 -49.24 -21.55 38.84
N GLU A 23 -47.91 -21.48 38.73
CA GLU A 23 -47.06 -22.59 39.16
C GLU A 23 -45.75 -22.06 39.75
N THR A 24 -45.42 -22.57 40.95
CA THR A 24 -44.17 -22.43 41.69
C THR A 24 -44.03 -21.24 42.64
N LEU A 25 -44.61 -21.41 43.84
CA LEU A 25 -44.21 -20.73 45.08
C LEU A 25 -42.80 -21.16 45.50
N ALA A 26 -41.77 -20.57 44.88
CA ALA A 26 -40.42 -20.58 45.41
C ALA A 26 -39.94 -19.14 45.52
N ILE A 27 -39.92 -18.62 46.76
CA ILE A 27 -39.40 -17.29 47.10
C ILE A 27 -37.93 -17.25 46.65
N PRO A 28 -37.55 -16.46 45.62
CA PRO A 28 -36.15 -16.31 45.26
C PRO A 28 -35.53 -15.40 46.31
N SER A 29 -34.78 -16.00 47.24
CA SER A 29 -33.88 -15.24 48.10
C SER A 29 -32.91 -14.47 47.19
N PRO A 30 -32.77 -13.13 47.35
CA PRO A 30 -31.82 -12.38 46.55
C PRO A 30 -30.42 -12.78 46.99
N ASN A 31 -29.85 -13.77 46.30
CA ASN A 31 -28.43 -14.06 46.37
C ASN A 31 -27.70 -12.81 45.88
N ARG A 32 -27.36 -11.92 46.83
CA ARG A 32 -26.41 -10.83 46.61
C ARG A 32 -25.12 -11.50 46.14
N ARG A 33 -24.91 -11.52 44.82
CA ARG A 33 -23.62 -11.87 44.23
C ARG A 33 -22.59 -10.98 44.91
N ARG A 34 -21.71 -11.58 45.72
CA ARG A 34 -20.51 -10.88 46.19
C ARG A 34 -19.77 -10.42 44.95
N VAL A 35 -19.62 -9.10 44.81
CA VAL A 35 -18.73 -8.51 43.81
C VAL A 35 -17.34 -9.00 44.19
N VAL A 36 -16.82 -9.95 43.39
CA VAL A 36 -15.41 -10.35 43.46
C VAL A 36 -14.65 -9.14 42.95
N SER A 37 -14.12 -8.34 43.87
CA SER A 37 -13.12 -7.35 43.50
C SER A 37 -11.87 -8.13 43.14
N GLU A 38 -11.60 -8.26 41.85
CA GLU A 38 -10.25 -8.56 41.40
C GLU A 38 -9.42 -7.32 41.74
N PRO A 39 -8.45 -7.39 42.67
CA PRO A 39 -7.54 -6.29 42.90
C PRO A 39 -6.67 -6.17 41.64
N CYS A 40 -7.10 -5.36 40.68
CA CYS A 40 -6.25 -4.96 39.57
C CYS A 40 -5.18 -4.02 40.14
N LEU A 41 -3.95 -4.51 40.19
CA LEU A 41 -2.79 -3.65 40.37
C LEU A 41 -2.83 -2.60 39.25
N PRO A 42 -2.81 -1.30 39.55
CA PRO A 42 -2.77 -0.28 38.51
C PRO A 42 -1.60 -0.59 37.60
N GLU A 43 -1.88 -0.61 36.30
CA GLU A 43 -0.91 -0.91 35.26
C GLU A 43 0.34 -0.06 35.50
N ARG A 44 1.52 -0.69 35.50
CA ARG A 44 2.77 0.02 35.82
C ARG A 44 2.88 1.23 34.92
N LEU A 45 3.08 2.40 35.53
CA LEU A 45 3.30 3.63 34.79
C LEU A 45 4.41 3.41 33.75
N PRO A 46 4.24 3.94 32.54
CA PRO A 46 5.24 3.80 31.48
C PRO A 46 6.59 4.29 31.99
N ASN A 47 7.66 3.62 31.55
CA ASN A 47 9.00 3.96 31.97
C ASN A 47 9.37 5.39 31.52
N SER A 48 10.26 6.05 32.25
CA SER A 48 10.69 7.42 31.95
C SER A 48 11.29 7.56 30.54
N SER A 49 11.90 6.50 30.00
CA SER A 49 12.41 6.48 28.62
C SER A 49 11.30 6.55 27.57
N PHE A 50 10.14 5.94 27.82
CA PHE A 50 8.99 6.00 26.93
C PHE A 50 8.40 7.40 26.95
N LEU A 51 8.23 7.98 28.14
CA LEU A 51 7.76 9.37 28.30
C LEU A 51 8.70 10.37 27.63
N HIS A 52 10.02 10.20 27.72
CA HIS A 52 10.98 11.05 27.02
C HIS A 52 10.91 10.90 25.50
N ARG A 53 10.83 9.66 24.99
CA ARG A 53 10.69 9.42 23.55
C ARG A 53 9.39 10.02 23.00
N GLU A 54 8.29 9.89 23.74
CA GLU A 54 7.01 10.46 23.35
C GLU A 54 7.03 12.00 23.43
N ALA A 55 7.65 12.56 24.46
CA ALA A 55 7.84 14.00 24.59
C ALA A 55 8.69 14.58 23.46
N GLU A 56 9.82 13.95 23.11
CA GLU A 56 10.67 14.36 21.99
C GLU A 56 9.96 14.27 20.63
N SER A 57 9.06 13.29 20.48
CA SER A 57 8.23 13.11 19.29
C SER A 57 7.13 14.17 19.18
N LEU A 58 6.44 14.49 20.27
CA LEU A 58 5.24 15.33 20.25
C LEU A 58 5.54 16.82 20.47
N ALA A 59 6.59 17.16 21.21
CA ALA A 59 6.95 18.56 21.53
C ALA A 59 7.18 19.44 20.28
N PRO A 60 7.90 19.01 19.22
CA PRO A 60 8.09 19.85 18.03
C PRO A 60 6.76 20.16 17.33
N SER A 61 5.90 19.14 17.19
CA SER A 61 4.61 19.27 16.49
C SER A 61 3.62 20.17 17.21
N THR A 62 3.67 20.19 18.55
CA THR A 62 2.81 21.04 19.37
C THR A 62 3.31 22.48 19.39
N LEU A 63 4.63 22.69 19.42
CA LEU A 63 5.26 23.99 19.32
C LEU A 63 4.98 24.65 17.95
N GLU A 64 5.04 23.89 16.85
CA GLU A 64 4.66 24.39 15.51
C GLU A 64 3.18 24.81 15.43
N LYS A 65 2.27 24.05 16.05
CA LYS A 65 0.84 24.41 16.11
C LYS A 65 0.58 25.68 16.92
N GLU A 66 1.29 25.87 18.02
CA GLU A 66 1.20 27.09 18.84
C GLU A 66 1.81 28.30 18.11
N LEU A 67 2.93 28.14 17.41
CA LEU A 67 3.51 29.17 16.54
C LEU A 67 2.58 29.55 15.38
N ALA A 68 1.86 28.57 14.81
CA ALA A 68 0.87 28.83 13.77
C ALA A 68 -0.35 29.61 14.30
N LYS A 69 -0.78 29.34 15.55
CA LYS A 69 -1.88 30.08 16.21
C LYS A 69 -1.49 31.49 16.66
N SER A 70 -0.21 31.71 16.99
CA SER A 70 0.28 32.99 17.51
C SER A 70 0.78 33.95 16.43
N ARG A 71 0.76 33.55 15.14
CA ARG A 71 0.93 34.51 14.03
C ARG A 71 -0.30 35.44 13.96
N PRO A 72 -0.14 36.76 14.18
CA PRO A 72 -1.20 37.69 13.93
C PRO A 72 -1.45 37.75 12.43
N GLY A 73 -2.63 37.30 11.99
CA GLY A 73 -3.09 37.50 10.61
C GLY A 73 -3.23 39.01 10.29
N PRO A 74 -3.05 39.41 9.03
CA PRO A 74 -3.21 40.81 8.63
C PRO A 74 -4.68 41.20 8.81
N ARG A 75 -4.90 42.28 9.56
CA ARG A 75 -6.20 42.94 9.68
C ARG A 75 -6.60 43.52 8.33
N ASP A 76 -7.88 43.38 8.03
CA ASP A 76 -8.58 43.98 6.90
C ASP A 76 -8.29 45.48 6.78
N ALA A 77 -7.97 45.93 5.56
CA ALA A 77 -8.00 47.34 5.19
C ALA A 77 -8.62 47.48 3.79
N GLU A 78 -9.87 47.96 3.77
CA GLU A 78 -10.56 48.42 2.58
C GLU A 78 -9.99 49.77 2.08
N LYS A 79 -10.04 49.97 0.75
CA LYS A 79 -10.26 51.21 -0.04
C LYS A 79 -9.59 52.52 0.41
N TYR A 80 -8.76 53.11 -0.46
CA TYR A 80 -9.07 54.31 -1.29
C TYR A 80 -7.81 54.83 -2.05
N ALA A 81 -8.00 55.07 -3.36
CA ALA A 81 -7.47 56.12 -4.25
C ALA A 81 -5.97 56.49 -4.39
N ASN A 82 -5.50 56.38 -5.65
CA ASN A 82 -4.72 57.32 -6.49
C ASN A 82 -3.58 58.19 -5.90
N ASP A 83 -2.33 58.02 -6.40
CA ASP A 83 -1.68 58.91 -7.40
C ASP A 83 -0.20 58.50 -7.65
N ILE A 84 0.24 58.63 -8.91
CA ILE A 84 1.54 58.31 -9.55
C ILE A 84 2.42 59.60 -9.48
N PRO A 85 3.80 59.63 -9.41
CA PRO A 85 4.66 59.12 -10.49
C PRO A 85 6.12 58.65 -10.24
N GLU A 86 6.47 57.58 -10.98
CA GLU A 86 7.55 57.44 -12.00
C GLU A 86 9.05 57.64 -11.68
N LEU A 87 9.87 56.86 -12.42
CA LEU A 87 11.35 56.82 -12.63
C LEU A 87 12.06 55.66 -11.90
N SER A 88 12.95 54.84 -12.48
CA SER A 88 13.57 54.79 -13.81
C SER A 88 14.44 53.50 -13.93
N VAL A 89 14.44 52.87 -15.11
CA VAL A 89 15.57 52.21 -15.84
C VAL A 89 16.26 50.95 -15.26
N GLY A 90 16.29 49.87 -16.05
CA GLY A 90 16.97 48.56 -15.82
C GLY A 90 18.49 48.56 -16.10
N PRO A 91 19.16 47.47 -16.57
CA PRO A 91 18.68 46.16 -17.05
C PRO A 91 19.44 44.88 -16.57
N LYS A 92 18.86 43.71 -16.88
CA LYS A 92 19.40 42.36 -17.26
C LYS A 92 20.73 41.81 -16.68
N GLU A 93 20.64 40.58 -16.16
CA GLU A 93 21.51 39.39 -16.38
C GLU A 93 20.80 38.20 -15.67
N GLU A 94 20.16 37.25 -16.37
CA GLU A 94 20.72 35.99 -16.92
C GLU A 94 21.67 35.26 -15.97
N ASP A 95 21.14 34.29 -15.20
CA ASP A 95 21.89 33.11 -14.78
C ASP A 95 20.96 31.92 -14.48
N GLU A 96 21.46 30.73 -14.83
CA GLU A 96 20.81 29.43 -14.99
C GLU A 96 20.05 28.85 -13.77
N PRO A 97 19.09 27.92 -14.01
CA PRO A 97 18.44 27.17 -12.94
C PRO A 97 19.34 26.07 -12.36
N ALA A 98 19.47 26.09 -11.04
CA ALA A 98 20.08 25.00 -10.27
C ALA A 98 19.34 23.67 -10.50
N GLU A 99 20.08 22.68 -11.01
CA GLU A 99 19.65 21.28 -11.08
C GLU A 99 19.33 20.74 -9.69
N VAL A 100 18.07 20.35 -9.49
CA VAL A 100 17.60 19.64 -8.29
C VAL A 100 17.98 18.16 -8.43
N PRO A 101 18.76 17.57 -7.51
CA PRO A 101 19.01 16.13 -7.54
C PRO A 101 17.77 15.36 -7.05
N THR A 102 17.04 14.81 -8.00
CA THR A 102 16.04 13.75 -7.79
C THR A 102 16.73 12.44 -7.41
N SER A 103 16.73 12.11 -6.11
CA SER A 103 17.13 10.78 -5.62
C SER A 103 15.91 10.01 -5.11
N PRO A 104 15.57 8.84 -5.69
CA PRO A 104 14.68 7.88 -5.04
C PRO A 104 15.45 7.16 -3.93
N ARG A 105 14.81 7.05 -2.76
CA ARG A 105 15.28 6.29 -1.60
C ARG A 105 15.75 4.89 -2.02
N ARG A 106 17.08 4.70 -2.04
CA ARG A 106 17.73 3.40 -2.12
C ARG A 106 17.34 2.57 -0.89
N SER A 107 16.79 1.37 -1.10
CA SER A 107 16.59 0.37 -0.06
C SER A 107 17.95 -0.09 0.51
N SER A 108 18.29 0.45 1.66
CA SER A 108 19.55 0.24 2.36
C SER A 108 19.54 -1.03 3.22
N PHE A 109 19.31 -2.21 2.61
CA PHE A 109 19.38 -3.49 3.33
C PHE A 109 20.48 -4.45 2.85
N LEU A 110 21.03 -4.28 1.64
CA LEU A 110 22.11 -5.14 1.13
C LEU A 110 23.52 -4.78 1.65
N LYS A 111 23.68 -3.68 2.40
CA LYS A 111 24.98 -3.29 2.99
C LYS A 111 25.37 -4.08 4.25
N ALA A 112 24.45 -4.82 4.87
CA ALA A 112 24.75 -5.57 6.09
C ALA A 112 25.43 -6.93 5.81
N ILE A 113 25.14 -7.57 4.67
CA ILE A 113 25.70 -8.89 4.34
C ILE A 113 27.13 -8.78 3.76
N VAL A 114 27.54 -7.62 3.26
CA VAL A 114 28.88 -7.41 2.67
C VAL A 114 29.95 -7.07 3.73
N ARG A 115 29.57 -6.84 5.00
CA ARG A 115 30.53 -6.41 6.06
C ARG A 115 31.24 -7.54 6.82
N SER A 116 30.94 -8.82 6.57
CA SER A 116 31.58 -9.95 7.26
C SER A 116 32.71 -10.63 6.47
N ILE A 117 33.04 -10.19 5.25
CA ILE A 117 34.04 -10.86 4.39
C ILE A 117 35.30 -9.99 4.15
N SER A 118 35.30 -8.72 4.55
CA SER A 118 36.45 -7.81 4.37
C SER A 118 37.40 -7.84 5.57
N GLY A 119 38.05 -8.97 5.80
CA GLY A 119 38.92 -9.12 6.97
C GLY A 119 39.86 -10.32 6.95
N MET A 120 40.47 -10.65 5.81
CA MET A 120 41.70 -11.44 5.78
C MET A 120 42.40 -11.24 4.43
N GLY A 121 43.49 -10.49 4.44
CA GLY A 121 44.37 -10.34 3.29
C GLY A 121 45.12 -11.65 3.03
N VAL A 122 44.92 -12.21 1.84
CA VAL A 122 45.79 -13.24 1.27
C VAL A 122 46.11 -12.82 -0.15
N ALA A 123 47.40 -12.61 -0.41
CA ALA A 123 47.96 -12.32 -1.72
C ALA A 123 47.65 -13.47 -2.68
N THR A 124 47.01 -13.17 -3.81
CA THR A 124 46.78 -14.13 -4.89
C THR A 124 47.38 -13.62 -6.22
N SER A 125 48.18 -14.52 -6.78
CA SER A 125 48.84 -14.50 -8.08
C SER A 125 47.86 -14.27 -9.25
N PRO A 126 48.27 -13.61 -10.36
CA PRO A 126 47.40 -13.38 -11.50
C PRO A 126 47.26 -14.67 -12.32
N ARG A 127 46.17 -15.41 -12.11
CA ARG A 127 45.80 -16.54 -12.97
C ARG A 127 44.63 -16.17 -13.88
N GLN A 128 44.95 -16.15 -15.17
CA GLN A 128 44.12 -16.53 -16.31
C GLN A 128 42.85 -15.72 -16.58
N GLY A 129 42.85 -15.06 -17.74
CA GLY A 129 41.74 -14.28 -18.27
C GLY A 129 40.41 -15.01 -18.16
N GLN A 130 39.49 -14.42 -17.40
CA GLN A 130 38.07 -14.67 -17.54
C GLN A 130 37.71 -14.34 -18.99
N LYS A 131 37.61 -15.37 -19.83
CA LYS A 131 36.88 -15.29 -21.09
C LYS A 131 35.50 -14.73 -20.73
N SER A 132 35.14 -13.60 -21.35
CA SER A 132 33.80 -13.05 -21.23
C SER A 132 32.81 -14.16 -21.54
N VAL A 133 32.07 -14.62 -20.53
CA VAL A 133 31.05 -15.65 -20.71
C VAL A 133 30.02 -15.09 -21.69
N SER A 134 29.89 -15.76 -22.83
CA SER A 134 28.81 -15.49 -23.78
C SER A 134 27.52 -15.92 -23.09
N TRP A 135 26.66 -14.96 -22.76
CA TRP A 135 25.43 -15.18 -21.98
C TRP A 135 24.40 -16.04 -22.70
N ASN A 136 24.57 -16.24 -24.01
CA ASN A 136 23.74 -17.14 -24.80
C ASN A 136 24.05 -18.62 -24.51
N ASP A 137 25.19 -18.92 -23.91
CA ASP A 137 25.65 -20.29 -23.67
C ASP A 137 25.33 -20.79 -22.25
N VAL A 138 24.88 -19.90 -21.35
CA VAL A 138 24.56 -20.26 -19.97
C VAL A 138 23.34 -21.17 -19.94
N GLN A 139 23.54 -22.39 -19.45
CA GLN A 139 22.49 -23.40 -19.41
C GLN A 139 21.76 -23.44 -18.05
N PRO A 140 20.48 -23.87 -18.00
CA PRO A 140 19.72 -23.94 -16.74
C PRO A 140 20.37 -24.79 -15.64
N PHE A 141 21.15 -25.82 -16.00
CA PHE A 141 21.85 -26.64 -15.01
C PHE A 141 22.97 -25.88 -14.29
N GLU A 142 23.59 -24.89 -14.95
CA GLU A 142 24.65 -24.06 -14.34
C GLU A 142 24.07 -23.16 -13.25
N VAL A 143 22.84 -22.67 -13.45
CA VAL A 143 22.09 -21.92 -12.43
C VAL A 143 21.80 -22.80 -11.22
N MET A 144 21.39 -24.06 -11.43
CA MET A 144 21.15 -25.01 -10.33
C MET A 144 22.43 -25.33 -9.57
N ARG A 145 23.54 -25.55 -10.28
CA ARG A 145 24.85 -25.75 -9.66
C ARG A 145 25.27 -24.53 -8.84
N ALA A 146 25.04 -23.32 -9.35
CA ALA A 146 25.31 -22.09 -8.61
C ALA A 146 24.45 -21.95 -7.35
N VAL A 147 23.22 -22.49 -7.34
CA VAL A 147 22.38 -22.56 -6.14
C VAL A 147 22.98 -23.52 -5.10
N GLU A 148 23.48 -24.68 -5.53
CA GLU A 148 24.12 -25.67 -4.64
C GLU A 148 25.43 -25.16 -4.06
N GLU A 149 26.27 -24.54 -4.89
CA GLU A 149 27.56 -23.96 -4.50
C GLU A 149 27.42 -22.60 -3.79
N SER A 150 26.21 -22.07 -3.65
CA SER A 150 25.95 -20.72 -3.10
C SER A 150 26.72 -19.61 -3.80
N ASN A 151 26.88 -19.71 -5.12
CA ASN A 151 27.59 -18.71 -5.92
C ASN A 151 26.68 -17.50 -6.17
N ILE A 152 26.54 -16.65 -5.14
CA ILE A 152 25.67 -15.47 -5.16
C ILE A 152 26.07 -14.49 -6.27
N MET A 153 27.37 -14.33 -6.53
CA MET A 153 27.87 -13.43 -7.57
C MET A 153 27.35 -13.84 -8.95
N PHE A 154 27.46 -15.14 -9.30
CA PHE A 154 26.92 -15.65 -10.55
C PHE A 154 25.40 -15.47 -10.65
N LEU A 155 24.66 -15.76 -9.58
CA LEU A 155 23.21 -15.56 -9.56
C LEU A 155 22.80 -14.09 -9.72
N MET A 156 23.58 -13.15 -9.20
CA MET A 156 23.36 -11.72 -9.43
C MET A 156 23.62 -11.33 -10.88
N GLU A 157 24.63 -11.90 -11.53
CA GLU A 157 24.86 -11.65 -12.96
C GLU A 157 23.76 -12.26 -13.84
N VAL A 158 23.31 -13.49 -13.53
CA VAL A 158 22.17 -14.13 -14.21
C VAL A 158 20.91 -13.30 -14.04
N ARG A 159 20.64 -12.75 -12.84
CA ARG A 159 19.53 -11.82 -12.61
C ARG A 159 19.57 -10.65 -13.59
N ASP A 160 20.73 -10.03 -13.77
CA ASP A 160 20.85 -8.79 -14.53
C ASP A 160 20.88 -9.02 -16.06
N ARG A 161 21.41 -10.16 -16.51
CA ARG A 161 21.66 -10.42 -17.94
C ARG A 161 20.74 -11.48 -18.55
N ALA A 162 20.20 -12.39 -17.75
CA ALA A 162 19.46 -13.56 -18.23
C ALA A 162 18.38 -14.01 -17.23
N PHE A 163 17.59 -13.07 -16.71
CA PHE A 163 16.53 -13.34 -15.73
C PHE A 163 15.63 -14.56 -16.05
N PRO A 164 15.20 -14.80 -17.31
CA PRO A 164 14.36 -15.96 -17.63
C PRO A 164 14.97 -17.31 -17.22
N LEU A 165 16.30 -17.42 -17.13
CA LEU A 165 16.98 -18.64 -16.67
C LEU A 165 16.66 -18.97 -15.21
N LEU A 166 16.36 -17.96 -14.37
CA LEU A 166 15.97 -18.17 -12.97
C LEU A 166 14.57 -18.76 -12.82
N LEU A 167 13.75 -18.70 -13.88
CA LEU A 167 12.38 -19.23 -13.91
C LEU A 167 12.29 -20.59 -14.60
N ARG A 168 13.32 -20.96 -15.39
CA ARG A 168 13.34 -22.24 -16.10
C ARG A 168 13.53 -23.39 -15.11
N THR A 169 12.82 -24.48 -15.37
CA THR A 169 12.99 -25.70 -14.60
C THR A 169 14.19 -26.49 -15.12
N SER A 170 14.96 -27.05 -14.20
CA SER A 170 16.03 -28.02 -14.48
C SER A 170 15.90 -29.15 -13.48
N GLY A 171 15.88 -30.41 -13.95
CA GLY A 171 15.55 -31.56 -13.10
C GLY A 171 14.14 -31.49 -12.50
N GLY A 172 13.18 -30.85 -13.18
CA GLY A 172 11.79 -30.74 -12.74
C GLY A 172 11.52 -29.70 -11.65
N GLN A 173 12.51 -28.89 -11.27
CA GLN A 173 12.37 -27.84 -10.25
C GLN A 173 12.95 -26.53 -10.75
N THR A 174 12.42 -25.41 -10.23
CA THR A 174 13.03 -24.10 -10.46
C THR A 174 14.17 -23.87 -9.46
N PRO A 175 15.14 -22.99 -9.78
CA PRO A 175 16.22 -22.61 -8.87
C PRO A 175 15.75 -22.20 -7.47
N LEU A 176 14.63 -21.46 -7.37
CA LEU A 176 14.05 -21.07 -6.08
C LEU A 176 13.54 -22.28 -5.28
N VAL A 177 12.82 -23.20 -5.94
CA VAL A 177 12.29 -24.41 -5.30
C VAL A 177 13.45 -25.27 -4.78
N HIS A 178 14.50 -25.40 -5.58
CA HIS A 178 15.69 -26.15 -5.21
C HIS A 178 16.41 -25.52 -4.03
N ALA A 179 16.66 -24.21 -4.06
CA ALA A 179 17.27 -23.46 -2.96
C ALA A 179 16.54 -23.64 -1.64
N ILE A 180 15.20 -23.58 -1.67
CA ILE A 180 14.36 -23.81 -0.49
C ILE A 180 14.49 -25.27 0.00
N ARG A 181 14.50 -26.24 -0.91
CA ARG A 181 14.58 -27.66 -0.56
C ARG A 181 15.90 -28.04 0.09
N ILE A 182 17.02 -27.52 -0.41
CA ILE A 182 18.35 -27.75 0.18
C ILE A 182 18.56 -26.96 1.48
N GLY A 183 17.61 -26.10 1.87
CA GLY A 183 17.71 -25.26 3.06
C GLY A 183 18.61 -24.03 2.89
N ASN A 184 18.97 -23.67 1.66
CA ASN A 184 19.84 -22.53 1.37
C ASN A 184 19.05 -21.23 1.36
N ARG A 185 18.79 -20.70 2.55
CA ARG A 185 17.95 -19.51 2.77
C ARG A 185 18.52 -18.26 2.12
N ASP A 186 19.83 -18.06 2.16
CA ASP A 186 20.47 -16.86 1.61
C ASP A 186 20.33 -16.78 0.10
N VAL A 187 20.55 -17.90 -0.60
CA VAL A 187 20.31 -17.98 -2.05
C VAL A 187 18.83 -17.79 -2.37
N ALA A 188 17.92 -18.39 -1.59
CA ALA A 188 16.49 -18.18 -1.78
C ALA A 188 16.11 -16.69 -1.63
N ILE A 189 16.68 -15.98 -0.66
CA ILE A 189 16.48 -14.54 -0.48
C ILE A 189 17.00 -13.75 -1.70
N VAL A 190 18.18 -14.09 -2.22
CA VAL A 190 18.75 -13.43 -3.41
C VAL A 190 17.84 -13.63 -4.63
N LEU A 191 17.33 -14.85 -4.84
CA LEU A 191 16.38 -15.15 -5.92
C LEU A 191 15.05 -14.41 -5.76
N LEU A 192 14.51 -14.32 -4.54
CA LEU A 192 13.31 -13.53 -4.27
C LEU A 192 13.53 -12.04 -4.52
N GLY A 193 14.69 -11.50 -4.15
CA GLY A 193 15.08 -10.13 -4.44
C GLY A 193 15.18 -9.88 -5.96
N ALA A 194 15.71 -10.85 -6.72
CA ALA A 194 15.71 -10.80 -8.18
C ALA A 194 14.29 -10.75 -8.74
N PHE A 195 13.37 -11.57 -8.20
CA PHE A 195 11.97 -11.62 -8.64
C PHE A 195 11.25 -10.30 -8.39
N SER A 196 11.36 -9.76 -7.17
CA SER A 196 10.77 -8.46 -6.81
C SER A 196 11.30 -7.34 -7.70
N ARG A 197 12.62 -7.30 -7.95
CA ARG A 197 13.22 -6.34 -8.87
C ARG A 197 12.62 -6.43 -10.27
N TYR A 198 12.51 -7.63 -10.83
CA TYR A 198 11.94 -7.84 -12.16
C TYR A 198 10.49 -7.32 -12.25
N ILE A 199 9.65 -7.62 -11.27
CA ILE A 199 8.24 -7.18 -11.24
C ILE A 199 8.14 -5.65 -11.19
N ASN A 200 8.96 -5.01 -10.36
CA ASN A 200 8.95 -3.55 -10.19
C ASN A 200 9.47 -2.79 -11.42
N HIS A 201 10.41 -3.39 -12.17
CA HIS A 201 11.00 -2.79 -13.39
C HIS A 201 10.33 -3.30 -14.67
N LEU A 202 9.19 -3.98 -14.58
CA LEU A 202 8.46 -4.41 -15.76
C LEU A 202 7.75 -3.20 -16.39
N GLU A 203 8.16 -2.86 -17.60
CA GLU A 203 7.57 -1.81 -18.42
C GLU A 203 6.17 -2.19 -18.90
N ASP A 204 5.30 -1.19 -19.06
CA ASP A 204 3.88 -1.40 -19.35
C ASP A 204 3.63 -2.15 -20.66
N ASP A 205 4.38 -1.81 -21.71
CA ASP A 205 4.28 -2.44 -23.03
C ASP A 205 4.66 -3.92 -23.01
N GLU A 206 5.43 -4.35 -22.01
CA GLU A 206 5.92 -5.72 -21.92
C GLU A 206 4.96 -6.63 -21.18
N VAL A 207 4.09 -6.08 -20.33
CA VAL A 207 3.15 -6.85 -19.51
C VAL A 207 2.23 -7.69 -20.38
N LEU A 208 1.79 -7.15 -21.52
CA LEU A 208 0.85 -7.82 -22.43
C LEU A 208 1.51 -8.89 -23.32
N LYS A 209 2.84 -8.94 -23.39
CA LYS A 209 3.55 -9.93 -24.20
C LYS A 209 3.28 -11.35 -23.68
N PRO A 210 2.93 -12.33 -24.53
CA PRO A 210 2.63 -13.70 -24.08
C PRO A 210 3.75 -14.36 -23.29
N GLN A 211 5.00 -14.08 -23.66
CA GLN A 211 6.18 -14.59 -22.96
C GLN A 211 6.29 -14.03 -21.53
N THR A 212 6.07 -12.71 -21.37
CA THR A 212 6.05 -12.06 -20.07
C THR A 212 4.94 -12.62 -19.18
N GLN A 213 3.76 -12.86 -19.75
CA GLN A 213 2.66 -13.52 -19.04
C GLN A 213 3.01 -14.92 -18.56
N ALA A 214 3.75 -15.71 -19.36
CA ALA A 214 4.29 -16.99 -18.91
C ALA A 214 5.28 -16.83 -17.75
N HIS A 215 6.16 -15.82 -17.81
CA HIS A 215 7.09 -15.51 -16.71
C HIS A 215 6.35 -15.09 -15.43
N LEU A 216 5.33 -14.24 -15.53
CA LEU A 216 4.52 -13.80 -14.38
C LEU A 216 3.79 -14.98 -13.72
N LYS A 217 3.27 -15.93 -14.51
CA LYS A 217 2.67 -17.16 -13.98
C LYS A 217 3.69 -18.02 -13.24
N ALA A 218 4.88 -18.22 -13.80
CA ALA A 218 5.96 -18.95 -13.14
C ALA A 218 6.41 -18.28 -11.83
N LEU A 219 6.54 -16.94 -11.86
CA LEU A 219 6.85 -16.11 -10.69
C LEU A 219 5.79 -16.29 -9.60
N ARG A 220 4.51 -16.18 -9.96
CA ARG A 220 3.39 -16.35 -9.02
C ARG A 220 3.49 -17.68 -8.25
N THR A 221 3.70 -18.79 -8.96
CA THR A 221 3.86 -20.12 -8.34
C THR A 221 5.08 -20.17 -7.42
N GLY A 222 6.22 -19.61 -7.85
CA GLY A 222 7.45 -19.57 -7.04
C GLY A 222 7.30 -18.72 -5.77
N LEU A 223 6.73 -17.53 -5.89
CA LEU A 223 6.48 -16.61 -4.76
C LEU A 223 5.48 -17.22 -3.77
N LYS A 224 4.39 -17.84 -4.26
CA LYS A 224 3.41 -18.51 -3.40
C LYS A 224 4.05 -19.65 -2.61
N LEU A 225 4.91 -20.44 -3.24
CA LEU A 225 5.64 -21.51 -2.56
C LEU A 225 6.56 -20.95 -1.46
N ALA A 226 7.32 -19.90 -1.77
CA ALA A 226 8.20 -19.26 -0.78
C ALA A 226 7.41 -18.73 0.44
N ILE A 227 6.23 -18.14 0.22
CA ILE A 227 5.32 -17.71 1.29
C ILE A 227 4.87 -18.91 2.13
N ASN A 228 4.44 -20.01 1.49
CA ASN A 228 3.99 -21.21 2.19
C ASN A 228 5.09 -21.83 3.05
N GLN A 229 6.35 -21.73 2.60
CA GLN A 229 7.56 -22.21 3.31
C GLN A 229 8.07 -21.23 4.39
N GLY A 230 7.34 -20.14 4.66
CA GLY A 230 7.63 -19.24 5.77
C GLY A 230 8.71 -18.18 5.48
N LEU A 231 9.12 -17.99 4.23
CA LEU A 231 10.09 -16.93 3.88
C LEU A 231 9.49 -15.53 4.01
N ALA A 232 8.16 -15.40 4.07
CA ALA A 232 7.45 -14.13 4.24
C ALA A 232 7.86 -13.38 5.53
N ASN A 233 8.22 -14.09 6.60
CA ASN A 233 8.66 -13.47 7.85
C ASN A 233 10.02 -12.79 7.75
N SER A 234 10.82 -13.12 6.72
CA SER A 234 12.14 -12.53 6.50
C SER A 234 12.18 -11.53 5.35
N GLN A 235 11.10 -11.41 4.58
CA GLN A 235 11.03 -10.58 3.39
C GLN A 235 9.67 -9.86 3.39
N PRO A 236 9.60 -8.62 3.93
CA PRO A 236 8.32 -7.90 4.03
C PRO A 236 7.69 -7.64 2.65
N ASP A 237 8.51 -7.40 1.64
CA ASP A 237 8.07 -7.08 0.27
C ASP A 237 7.62 -8.31 -0.53
N LEU A 238 7.82 -9.53 0.00
CA LEU A 238 7.49 -10.77 -0.70
C LEU A 238 5.99 -10.87 -0.98
N ILE A 239 5.17 -10.50 0.00
CA ILE A 239 3.72 -10.60 -0.09
C ILE A 239 3.20 -9.57 -1.09
N ALA A 240 3.69 -8.33 -1.03
CA ALA A 240 3.35 -7.29 -2.00
C ALA A 240 3.70 -7.72 -3.44
N SER A 241 4.93 -8.24 -3.63
CA SER A 241 5.39 -8.75 -4.93
C SER A 241 4.51 -9.91 -5.44
N PHE A 242 4.09 -10.82 -4.56
CA PHE A 242 3.16 -11.89 -4.89
C PHE A 242 1.80 -11.34 -5.32
N MET A 243 1.23 -10.40 -4.57
CA MET A 243 -0.08 -9.81 -4.87
C MET A 243 -0.06 -9.06 -6.20
N GLN A 244 0.98 -8.26 -6.46
CA GLN A 244 1.18 -7.58 -7.75
C GLN A 244 1.26 -8.58 -8.90
N THR A 245 2.09 -9.62 -8.76
CA THR A 245 2.24 -10.67 -9.79
C THR A 245 0.92 -11.40 -10.04
N LEU A 246 0.17 -11.69 -8.99
CA LEU A 246 -1.15 -12.33 -9.08
C LEU A 246 -2.12 -11.45 -9.89
N ILE A 247 -2.17 -10.16 -9.60
CA ILE A 247 -3.03 -9.23 -10.34
C ILE A 247 -2.61 -9.15 -11.82
N MET A 248 -1.33 -8.98 -12.09
CA MET A 248 -0.80 -8.81 -13.46
C MET A 248 -0.93 -10.06 -14.33
N SER A 249 -0.96 -11.25 -13.72
CA SER A 249 -1.05 -12.53 -14.45
C SER A 249 -2.48 -13.03 -14.63
N GLU A 250 -3.35 -12.83 -13.62
CA GLU A 250 -4.66 -13.48 -13.56
C GLU A 250 -5.77 -12.59 -12.94
N GLY A 251 -5.44 -11.38 -12.48
CA GLY A 251 -6.37 -10.53 -11.72
C GLY A 251 -7.31 -9.65 -12.53
N ASP A 252 -7.13 -9.54 -13.85
CA ASP A 252 -7.89 -8.62 -14.71
C ASP A 252 -9.42 -8.71 -14.51
N LYS A 253 -9.97 -9.93 -14.62
CA LYS A 253 -11.41 -10.18 -14.42
C LYS A 253 -11.89 -9.76 -13.03
N TRP A 254 -11.07 -9.98 -12.01
CA TRP A 254 -11.41 -9.63 -10.63
C TRP A 254 -11.40 -8.11 -10.44
N VAL A 255 -10.38 -7.41 -10.97
CA VAL A 255 -10.27 -5.94 -10.90
C VAL A 255 -11.50 -5.31 -11.54
N TRP A 256 -11.87 -5.69 -12.76
CA TRP A 256 -13.03 -5.11 -13.45
C TRP A 256 -14.37 -5.41 -12.76
N ALA A 257 -14.51 -6.60 -12.16
CA ALA A 257 -15.68 -6.91 -11.36
C ALA A 257 -15.77 -5.99 -10.13
N GLN A 258 -14.65 -5.72 -9.44
CA GLN A 258 -14.63 -4.82 -8.29
C GLN A 258 -14.83 -3.36 -8.70
N VAL A 259 -14.21 -2.91 -9.79
CA VAL A 259 -14.43 -1.57 -10.38
C VAL A 259 -15.92 -1.35 -10.63
N SER A 260 -16.60 -2.33 -11.23
CA SER A 260 -18.05 -2.24 -11.49
C SER A 260 -18.86 -2.14 -10.19
N MET A 261 -18.52 -2.92 -9.16
CA MET A 261 -19.21 -2.88 -7.87
C MET A 261 -18.99 -1.55 -7.14
N VAL A 262 -17.74 -1.07 -7.05
CA VAL A 262 -17.40 0.20 -6.40
C VAL A 262 -17.99 1.38 -7.16
N SER A 263 -18.08 1.31 -8.49
CA SER A 263 -18.74 2.34 -9.31
C SER A 263 -20.22 2.51 -8.95
N ARG A 264 -20.91 1.40 -8.68
CA ARG A 264 -22.31 1.44 -8.24
C ARG A 264 -22.44 2.13 -6.88
N GLU A 265 -21.58 1.81 -5.93
CA GLU A 265 -21.60 2.44 -4.61
C GLU A 265 -21.22 3.93 -4.66
N LEU A 266 -20.28 4.32 -5.54
CA LEU A 266 -19.96 5.72 -5.79
C LEU A 266 -21.17 6.50 -6.33
N ASN A 267 -21.96 5.89 -7.22
CA ASN A 267 -23.20 6.49 -7.73
C ASN A 267 -24.29 6.63 -6.66
N ALA A 268 -24.31 5.74 -5.67
CA ALA A 268 -25.22 5.84 -4.51
C ALA A 268 -24.83 6.96 -3.52
N GLY A 269 -23.68 7.61 -3.70
CA GLY A 269 -23.25 8.73 -2.85
C GLY A 269 -22.79 8.27 -1.47
N THR A 270 -23.15 9.02 -0.43
CA THR A 270 -22.71 8.77 0.96
C THR A 270 -23.26 7.46 1.51
N GLU A 271 -24.46 7.03 1.08
CA GLU A 271 -25.09 5.79 1.53
C GLU A 271 -24.38 4.53 1.04
N GLY A 272 -23.74 4.60 -0.14
CA GLY A 272 -23.09 3.44 -0.77
C GLY A 272 -21.80 2.98 -0.09
N ARG A 273 -21.17 3.84 0.73
CA ARG A 273 -19.90 3.55 1.42
C ARG A 273 -18.82 2.90 0.51
N PRO A 274 -18.45 3.56 -0.60
CA PRO A 274 -17.57 2.97 -1.62
C PRO A 274 -16.16 2.68 -1.11
N VAL A 275 -15.63 3.46 -0.16
CA VAL A 275 -14.28 3.28 0.40
C VAL A 275 -14.24 2.05 1.28
N THR A 276 -15.25 1.90 2.15
CA THR A 276 -15.43 0.74 3.01
C THR A 276 -15.58 -0.53 2.16
N LEU A 277 -16.39 -0.51 1.10
CA LEU A 277 -16.54 -1.65 0.19
C LEU A 277 -15.22 -2.00 -0.49
N ALA A 278 -14.51 -1.02 -1.07
CA ALA A 278 -13.25 -1.24 -1.76
C ALA A 278 -12.19 -1.86 -0.83
N GLY A 279 -12.05 -1.33 0.39
CA GLY A 279 -11.13 -1.89 1.38
C GLY A 279 -11.50 -3.32 1.79
N ALA A 280 -12.78 -3.60 1.98
CA ALA A 280 -13.26 -4.92 2.36
C ALA A 280 -13.05 -5.97 1.25
N THR A 281 -13.26 -5.62 -0.02
CA THR A 281 -13.10 -6.54 -1.15
C THR A 281 -11.63 -6.86 -1.40
N VAL A 282 -10.73 -5.88 -1.33
CA VAL A 282 -9.28 -6.09 -1.41
C VAL A 282 -8.79 -6.96 -0.27
N ARG A 283 -9.22 -6.69 0.98
CA ARG A 283 -8.86 -7.51 2.15
C ARG A 283 -9.36 -8.94 1.99
N LYS A 284 -10.61 -9.14 1.55
CA LYS A 284 -11.18 -10.48 1.29
C LYS A 284 -10.39 -11.23 0.21
N PHE A 285 -9.97 -10.54 -0.84
CA PHE A 285 -9.13 -11.10 -1.88
C PHE A 285 -7.78 -11.55 -1.31
N ALA A 286 -7.07 -10.66 -0.59
CA ALA A 286 -5.80 -11.01 0.04
C ALA A 286 -5.91 -12.21 1.01
N THR A 287 -6.95 -12.24 1.85
CA THR A 287 -7.21 -13.35 2.78
C THR A 287 -7.39 -14.68 2.05
N ARG A 288 -8.15 -14.68 0.94
CA ARG A 288 -8.39 -15.88 0.14
C ARG A 288 -7.10 -16.42 -0.47
N GLU A 289 -6.26 -15.53 -0.99
CA GLU A 289 -5.05 -15.90 -1.71
C GLU A 289 -3.89 -16.26 -0.78
N LEU A 290 -3.83 -15.70 0.43
CA LEU A 290 -2.76 -15.94 1.40
C LEU A 290 -3.09 -17.02 2.42
N GLY A 291 -4.36 -17.15 2.84
CA GLY A 291 -4.84 -18.16 3.78
C GLY A 291 -4.36 -18.02 5.24
N LYS A 292 -3.44 -17.10 5.56
CA LYS A 292 -2.88 -16.86 6.90
C LYS A 292 -3.15 -15.42 7.34
N ALA A 293 -3.82 -15.23 8.47
CA ALA A 293 -4.21 -13.91 8.97
C ALA A 293 -3.02 -13.03 9.40
N ASP A 294 -1.97 -13.63 9.98
CA ASP A 294 -0.80 -12.88 10.45
C ASP A 294 -0.03 -12.18 9.31
N LEU A 295 -0.10 -12.73 8.10
CA LEU A 295 0.50 -12.16 6.90
C LEU A 295 -0.31 -10.97 6.34
N ILE A 296 -1.52 -10.73 6.84
CA ILE A 296 -2.39 -9.63 6.38
C ILE A 296 -2.02 -8.33 7.11
N ALA A 297 -1.59 -8.41 8.37
CA ALA A 297 -1.19 -7.23 9.13
C ALA A 297 0.00 -6.51 8.49
N SER A 298 0.92 -7.25 7.85
CA SER A 298 2.03 -6.70 7.07
C SER A 298 1.61 -6.20 5.68
N LEU A 299 0.36 -6.39 5.27
CA LEU A 299 -0.18 -6.01 3.95
C LEU A 299 -1.06 -4.75 4.00
N GLU A 300 -1.24 -4.12 5.17
CA GLU A 300 -2.15 -2.98 5.29
C GLU A 300 -1.79 -1.82 4.35
N ASP A 301 -0.51 -1.57 4.08
CA ASP A 301 -0.08 -0.54 3.10
C ASP A 301 -0.45 -0.89 1.66
N TYR A 302 -0.31 -2.17 1.26
CA TYR A 302 -0.76 -2.64 -0.05
C TYR A 302 -2.27 -2.58 -0.17
N ILE A 303 -3.00 -2.98 0.89
CA ILE A 303 -4.46 -2.92 0.92
C ILE A 303 -4.91 -1.47 0.73
N ALA A 304 -4.29 -0.52 1.43
CA ALA A 304 -4.62 0.89 1.30
C ALA A 304 -4.33 1.42 -0.12
N ASN A 305 -3.20 1.05 -0.74
CA ASN A 305 -2.90 1.44 -2.11
C ASN A 305 -3.92 0.85 -3.12
N ALA A 306 -4.15 -0.45 -3.04
CA ALA A 306 -5.14 -1.14 -3.87
C ALA A 306 -6.57 -0.59 -3.67
N THR A 307 -6.91 -0.15 -2.46
CA THR A 307 -8.19 0.52 -2.17
C THR A 307 -8.29 1.85 -2.91
N ALA A 308 -7.23 2.67 -2.85
CA ALA A 308 -7.16 3.94 -3.57
C ALA A 308 -7.30 3.73 -5.09
N ASP A 309 -6.61 2.74 -5.63
CA ASP A 309 -6.66 2.40 -7.05
C ASP A 309 -8.05 1.95 -7.49
N LEU A 310 -8.75 1.13 -6.71
CA LEU A 310 -10.13 0.74 -7.02
C LEU A 310 -11.06 1.95 -7.08
N LEU A 311 -10.91 2.91 -6.16
CA LEU A 311 -11.74 4.12 -6.13
C LEU A 311 -11.50 4.98 -7.38
N MET A 312 -10.23 5.21 -7.75
CA MET A 312 -9.88 5.98 -8.95
C MET A 312 -10.35 5.29 -10.23
N MET A 313 -10.13 3.98 -10.34
CA MET A 313 -10.59 3.19 -11.50
C MET A 313 -12.12 3.15 -11.59
N ALA A 314 -12.83 3.04 -10.47
CA ALA A 314 -14.29 3.08 -10.43
C ALA A 314 -14.84 4.45 -10.84
N ALA A 315 -14.32 5.54 -10.26
CA ALA A 315 -14.76 6.89 -10.63
C ALA A 315 -14.48 7.20 -12.11
N TRP A 316 -13.34 6.74 -12.64
CA TRP A 316 -13.05 6.82 -14.07
C TRP A 316 -14.01 5.97 -14.91
N SER A 317 -14.33 4.76 -14.46
CA SER A 317 -15.29 3.87 -15.15
C SER A 317 -16.70 4.46 -15.25
N ILE A 318 -17.12 5.31 -14.30
CA ILE A 318 -18.36 6.08 -14.41
C ILE A 318 -18.20 7.21 -15.43
N THR A 319 -17.05 7.89 -15.39
CA THR A 319 -16.74 9.04 -16.26
C THR A 319 -16.82 8.67 -17.74
N ILE A 320 -16.17 7.58 -18.16
CA ILE A 320 -16.15 7.09 -19.54
C ILE A 320 -17.52 6.62 -20.06
N GLN A 321 -18.54 6.45 -19.21
CA GLN A 321 -19.91 6.22 -19.69
C GLN A 321 -20.52 7.49 -20.29
N THR A 322 -19.97 8.66 -19.95
CA THR A 322 -20.45 9.99 -20.40
C THR A 322 -19.54 10.65 -21.42
N ILE A 323 -18.25 10.33 -21.42
CA ILE A 323 -17.24 10.88 -22.34
C ILE A 323 -16.61 9.76 -23.18
N SER A 324 -16.07 10.10 -24.36
CA SER A 324 -15.36 9.11 -25.18
C SER A 324 -13.90 9.05 -24.72
N ALA A 325 -13.58 8.04 -23.92
CA ALA A 325 -12.24 7.80 -23.38
C ALA A 325 -12.01 6.31 -23.11
N GLU A 326 -10.75 5.94 -22.95
CA GLU A 326 -10.34 4.56 -22.71
C GLU A 326 -10.28 4.21 -21.21
N HIS A 327 -10.44 2.93 -20.92
CA HIS A 327 -10.24 2.38 -19.58
C HIS A 327 -8.76 2.42 -19.18
N MET A 328 -8.48 2.70 -17.90
CA MET A 328 -7.14 2.49 -17.36
C MET A 328 -6.79 0.99 -17.37
N PRO A 329 -5.57 0.60 -17.76
CA PRO A 329 -5.21 -0.81 -17.78
C PRO A 329 -5.24 -1.44 -16.39
N SER A 330 -5.84 -2.64 -16.28
CA SER A 330 -5.93 -3.37 -15.00
C SER A 330 -4.58 -3.74 -14.41
N TYR A 331 -3.54 -3.89 -15.24
CA TYR A 331 -2.20 -4.19 -14.78
C TYR A 331 -1.48 -3.00 -14.12
N TYR A 332 -2.09 -1.81 -14.08
CA TYR A 332 -1.63 -0.69 -13.23
C TYR A 332 -2.01 -0.89 -11.76
N PHE A 333 -3.04 -1.70 -11.50
CA PHE A 333 -3.63 -1.87 -10.19
C PHE A 333 -2.62 -2.31 -9.13
N ALA A 334 -2.60 -1.57 -8.02
CA ALA A 334 -1.73 -1.76 -6.87
C ALA A 334 -0.23 -1.75 -7.20
N ARG A 335 0.16 -1.04 -8.28
CA ARG A 335 1.56 -0.81 -8.68
C ARG A 335 1.94 0.65 -8.50
N ASP A 336 2.70 0.90 -7.44
CA ASP A 336 3.24 2.23 -7.10
C ASP A 336 2.18 3.33 -7.25
N ASP A 337 2.45 4.35 -8.08
CA ASP A 337 1.57 5.49 -8.37
C ASP A 337 0.99 5.46 -9.81
N ARG A 338 1.05 4.32 -10.52
CA ARG A 338 0.67 4.23 -11.94
C ARG A 338 -0.81 4.56 -12.18
N VAL A 339 -1.73 4.04 -11.36
CA VAL A 339 -3.15 4.37 -11.47
C VAL A 339 -3.40 5.84 -11.19
N TYR A 340 -2.77 6.41 -10.16
CA TYR A 340 -2.92 7.83 -9.84
C TYR A 340 -2.44 8.73 -10.99
N LYS A 341 -1.25 8.46 -11.54
CA LYS A 341 -0.71 9.22 -12.69
C LYS A 341 -1.63 9.14 -13.90
N ALA A 342 -2.06 7.94 -14.27
CA ALA A 342 -2.99 7.73 -15.37
C ALA A 342 -4.31 8.45 -15.13
N PHE A 343 -4.86 8.37 -13.91
CA PHE A 343 -6.09 9.06 -13.53
C PHE A 343 -5.97 10.57 -13.67
N VAL A 344 -4.89 11.17 -13.15
CA VAL A 344 -4.65 12.63 -13.25
C VAL A 344 -4.47 13.06 -14.70
N GLU A 345 -3.67 12.35 -15.48
CA GLU A 345 -3.45 12.63 -16.90
C GLU A 345 -4.79 12.62 -17.67
N GLN A 346 -5.62 11.62 -17.43
CA GLN A 346 -6.92 11.48 -18.06
C GLN A 346 -7.91 12.58 -17.64
N LEU A 347 -7.91 12.98 -16.36
CA LEU A 347 -8.70 14.10 -15.87
C LEU A 347 -8.30 15.42 -16.54
N ASP A 348 -7.01 15.66 -16.70
CA ASP A 348 -6.48 16.90 -17.28
C ASP A 348 -6.74 16.92 -18.79
N LYS A 349 -6.54 15.79 -19.48
CA LYS A 349 -6.84 15.61 -20.92
C LYS A 349 -8.32 15.84 -21.24
N HIS A 350 -9.25 15.32 -20.42
CA HIS A 350 -10.69 15.38 -20.67
C HIS A 350 -11.43 16.46 -19.85
N ARG A 351 -10.70 17.42 -19.27
CA ARG A 351 -11.25 18.44 -18.35
C ARG A 351 -12.48 19.18 -18.90
N ILE A 352 -12.48 19.55 -20.18
CA ILE A 352 -13.58 20.30 -20.81
C ILE A 352 -14.84 19.42 -20.92
N GLU A 353 -14.67 18.18 -21.39
CA GLU A 353 -15.79 17.25 -21.56
C GLU A 353 -16.39 16.85 -20.21
N ILE A 354 -15.55 16.58 -19.21
CA ILE A 354 -15.97 16.28 -17.85
C ILE A 354 -16.84 17.42 -17.29
N ASN A 355 -16.41 18.67 -17.45
CA ASN A 355 -17.16 19.83 -16.98
C ASN A 355 -18.51 20.02 -17.66
N ARG A 356 -18.62 19.61 -18.93
CA ARG A 356 -19.85 19.76 -19.73
C ARG A 356 -20.84 18.62 -19.56
N LYS A 357 -20.35 17.37 -19.47
CA LYS A 357 -21.19 16.16 -19.56
C LYS A 357 -21.37 15.44 -18.22
N CYS A 358 -20.41 15.49 -17.30
CA CYS A 358 -20.49 14.74 -16.05
C CYS A 358 -21.38 15.45 -15.01
N PRO A 359 -22.16 14.69 -14.21
CA PRO A 359 -22.99 15.26 -13.15
C PRO A 359 -22.14 15.94 -12.07
N ARG A 360 -22.73 16.90 -11.36
CA ARG A 360 -22.03 17.69 -10.31
C ARG A 360 -21.41 16.79 -9.24
N GLN A 361 -22.11 15.75 -8.83
CA GLN A 361 -21.63 14.78 -7.83
C GLN A 361 -20.36 14.06 -8.31
N LEU A 362 -20.36 13.51 -9.53
CA LEU A 362 -19.18 12.84 -10.08
C LEU A 362 -18.00 13.80 -10.19
N ARG A 363 -18.21 15.03 -10.66
CA ARG A 363 -17.15 16.05 -10.72
C ARG A 363 -16.55 16.36 -9.35
N HIS A 364 -17.39 16.37 -8.30
CA HIS A 364 -16.92 16.54 -6.93
C HIS A 364 -16.11 15.33 -6.45
N GLN A 365 -16.58 14.11 -6.69
CA GLN A 365 -15.87 12.88 -6.36
C GLN A 365 -14.51 12.80 -7.05
N LEU A 366 -14.42 13.12 -8.35
CA LEU A 366 -13.17 13.13 -9.10
C LEU A 366 -12.16 14.12 -8.51
N ARG A 367 -12.63 15.29 -8.05
CA ARG A 367 -11.78 16.28 -7.38
C ARG A 367 -11.25 15.77 -6.04
N ILE A 368 -12.13 15.21 -5.21
CA ILE A 368 -11.76 14.63 -3.91
C ILE A 368 -10.69 13.55 -4.10
N LEU A 369 -10.86 12.67 -5.10
CA LEU A 369 -9.89 11.61 -5.36
C LEU A 369 -8.55 12.17 -5.88
N LYS A 370 -8.58 13.17 -6.78
CA LYS A 370 -7.37 13.83 -7.30
C LYS A 370 -6.55 14.48 -6.18
N GLU A 371 -7.22 15.32 -5.37
CA GLU A 371 -6.59 16.11 -4.31
C GLU A 371 -6.23 15.24 -3.10
N GLY A 372 -7.14 14.34 -2.68
CA GLY A 372 -6.94 13.49 -1.51
C GLY A 372 -5.81 12.46 -1.68
N PHE A 373 -5.55 12.02 -2.90
CA PHE A 373 -4.42 11.14 -3.19
C PHE A 373 -3.15 11.86 -3.64
N GLU A 374 -3.16 13.20 -3.76
CA GLU A 374 -1.98 13.97 -4.12
C GLU A 374 -0.88 13.95 -3.04
N GLY A 375 0.36 14.17 -3.46
CA GLY A 375 1.51 14.36 -2.56
C GLY A 375 2.05 13.07 -1.91
N ARG A 376 3.15 13.20 -1.17
CA ARG A 376 3.86 12.08 -0.50
C ARG A 376 3.95 12.22 1.02
N SER A 377 3.33 13.25 1.59
CA SER A 377 3.40 13.56 3.03
C SER A 377 2.61 12.59 3.90
N LEU A 378 1.53 12.04 3.36
CA LEU A 378 0.65 11.09 4.05
C LEU A 378 0.80 9.68 3.50
N THR A 379 0.70 8.69 4.38
CA THR A 379 0.61 7.27 3.99
C THR A 379 -0.72 7.00 3.32
N TYR A 380 -0.78 6.00 2.43
CA TYR A 380 -2.02 5.62 1.76
C TYR A 380 -3.14 5.29 2.74
N ARG A 381 -2.82 4.63 3.86
CA ARG A 381 -3.79 4.35 4.91
C ARG A 381 -4.48 5.63 5.41
N LYS A 382 -3.70 6.66 5.75
CA LYS A 382 -4.25 7.95 6.21
C LYS A 382 -5.05 8.66 5.12
N LYS A 383 -4.59 8.60 3.86
CA LYS A 383 -5.31 9.18 2.72
C LYS A 383 -6.66 8.50 2.50
N VAL A 384 -6.71 7.18 2.56
CA VAL A 384 -7.94 6.40 2.45
C VAL A 384 -8.90 6.71 3.59
N GLU A 385 -8.40 6.82 4.84
CA GLU A 385 -9.21 7.21 5.99
C GLU A 385 -9.81 8.62 5.81
N GLN A 386 -9.02 9.61 5.36
CA GLN A 386 -9.51 10.96 5.05
C GLN A 386 -10.56 10.96 3.93
N ILE A 387 -10.31 10.24 2.85
CA ILE A 387 -11.26 10.14 1.73
C ILE A 387 -12.54 9.44 2.16
N ALA A 388 -12.48 8.44 3.06
CA ALA A 388 -13.67 7.81 3.63
C ALA A 388 -14.53 8.82 4.41
N THR A 389 -13.92 9.68 5.22
CA THR A 389 -14.67 10.71 5.96
C THR A 389 -15.42 11.65 4.99
N ILE A 390 -14.78 12.08 3.91
CA ILE A 390 -15.37 13.00 2.95
C ILE A 390 -16.45 12.32 2.10
N LEU A 391 -16.14 11.16 1.51
CA LEU A 391 -17.06 10.48 0.58
C LEU A 391 -18.23 9.77 1.26
N GLU A 392 -18.06 9.29 2.50
CA GLU A 392 -19.07 8.48 3.19
C GLU A 392 -19.81 9.25 4.27
N SER A 393 -19.19 10.24 4.91
CA SER A 393 -19.85 11.04 5.97
C SER A 393 -20.46 12.33 5.43
N GLY A 394 -20.06 12.78 4.24
CA GLY A 394 -20.57 14.01 3.62
C GLY A 394 -19.98 15.31 4.19
N ASP A 395 -18.91 15.22 4.98
CA ASP A 395 -18.22 16.39 5.52
C ASP A 395 -17.51 17.16 4.38
N PRO A 396 -17.75 18.48 4.25
CA PRO A 396 -17.01 19.30 3.28
C PRO A 396 -15.56 19.53 3.71
N LEU A 397 -14.65 19.59 2.73
CA LEU A 397 -13.24 19.97 2.88
C LEU A 397 -13.06 21.43 3.34
#